data_AF-A0A522BK12-F1
#
_entry.id   AF-A0A522BK12-F1
#
_cell.length_a   1.000
_cell.length_b   1.000
_cell.length_c   1.000
_cell.angle_alpha   90.00
_cell.angle_beta   90.00
_cell.angle_gamma   90.00
#
_symmetry.space_group_name_H-M   'P 1'
#
loop_
_entity.id
_entity.type
_entity.pdbx_description
1 polymer ?
#
loop_
_entity_poly.entity_id
_entity_poly.type
_entity_poly.pdbx_seq_one_letter_code
_entity_poly.pdbx_strand_id
1 'polypeptide(L)'
;MKRYVNKITVSGLTGLVMLTAAGAYAGRTVLGRSDNSFTPAAPLSRNALATQSRGVVPTQIENGVFLTTEHFRVFWGNDFDRNDKEWGQNGEKGTPLWVVTLANSMEYALGEYNRMGFAPPYGVENYYIDIYVGNTGLRVYSDKTGKFEEIALFSDYYAFANINRDYGVAYFIFNDDFSAYSEDELPVLKTVAAHELFHAVQRAEGYPWDAENIEDGPEYIDAERWTDEGWWVEASATWMEEEIFPDVNDYTKYVSVFLAAPYQPLFTLNGLHEYGASIFAGYVRFMSEGLEALVGVMSDAYPLGVEEALRKNIGIYSGDSLEDAVTKFWSMAANPSGYWPDGGLYETDYAPKVADSVVRLPYSTSAPGGRAPGRFGANLFTLDTSVLPAPVTLNPKSAEGDMRFALVAGDSANARVANQDEILLAPPGGGGETAYGAVVNVSANGGPLDYKLTIGEKPGSAGGSGGGGGGCFLEALRR
;
A
#
# COMPACT_ATOMS: atom_id res chain seq x y z
N MET A 1 -8.41 -10.97 44.81
CA MET A 1 -7.49 -9.97 44.24
C MET A 1 -8.14 -9.43 42.97
N LYS A 2 -8.20 -8.11 42.85
CA LYS A 2 -9.11 -7.36 41.96
C LYS A 2 -8.73 -7.57 40.49
N ARG A 3 -9.69 -8.03 39.67
CA ARG A 3 -9.59 -8.09 38.21
C ARG A 3 -9.82 -6.68 37.65
N TYR A 4 -8.86 -6.18 36.88
CA TYR A 4 -9.04 -5.03 35.99
C TYR A 4 -9.79 -5.55 34.75
N VAL A 5 -10.88 -4.87 34.39
CA VAL A 5 -11.73 -5.10 33.21
C VAL A 5 -11.58 -3.85 32.36
N ASN A 6 -11.04 -3.98 31.14
CA ASN A 6 -10.81 -2.88 30.19
C ASN A 6 -11.51 -3.27 28.87
N LYS A 7 -12.85 -3.20 28.84
CA LYS A 7 -13.71 -2.11 28.35
C LYS A 7 -13.67 -1.89 26.83
N ILE A 8 -14.85 -1.95 26.21
CA ILE A 8 -15.12 -1.37 24.89
C ILE A 8 -14.99 0.14 25.03
N THR A 9 -13.94 0.70 24.45
CA THR A 9 -13.65 2.13 24.50
C THR A 9 -14.33 2.82 23.32
N VAL A 10 -15.47 3.46 23.55
CA VAL A 10 -16.11 4.38 22.57
C VAL A 10 -15.45 5.78 22.60
N SER A 11 -14.43 5.99 23.43
CA SER A 11 -13.77 7.29 23.58
C SER A 11 -12.62 7.58 22.60
N GLY A 12 -12.43 6.79 21.54
CA GLY A 12 -11.56 7.17 20.41
C GLY A 12 -11.98 8.50 19.75
N LEU A 13 -13.23 8.93 19.96
CA LEU A 13 -13.81 10.15 19.39
C LEU A 13 -13.21 11.50 19.86
N THR A 14 -12.22 11.55 20.75
CA THR A 14 -11.60 12.84 21.19
C THR A 14 -10.07 12.83 21.27
N GLY A 15 -9.40 11.82 20.71
CA GLY A 15 -8.03 11.50 21.12
C GLY A 15 -6.94 11.39 20.05
N LEU A 16 -7.20 11.57 18.76
CA LEU A 16 -6.15 11.78 17.76
C LEU A 16 -6.80 12.30 16.48
N VAL A 17 -6.51 13.56 16.13
CA VAL A 17 -6.81 14.07 14.79
C VAL A 17 -5.82 13.40 13.85
N MET A 18 -6.22 12.30 13.23
CA MET A 18 -5.57 11.79 12.03
C MET A 18 -6.35 12.37 10.85
N LEU A 19 -5.69 13.25 10.09
CA LEU A 19 -6.20 13.65 8.79
C LEU A 19 -6.16 12.43 7.88
N THR A 20 -7.30 11.82 7.59
CA THR A 20 -7.51 11.14 6.30
C THR A 20 -8.63 11.88 5.59
N ALA A 21 -8.26 12.58 4.53
CA ALA A 21 -9.19 13.36 3.72
C ALA A 21 -9.29 12.70 2.35
N ALA A 22 -10.35 11.94 2.11
CA ALA A 22 -10.80 11.63 0.76
C ALA A 22 -11.62 12.81 0.23
N GLY A 23 -10.94 13.77 -0.41
CA GLY A 23 -11.55 14.89 -1.12
C GLY A 23 -11.86 14.57 -2.58
N ALA A 24 -13.15 14.65 -2.92
CA ALA A 24 -13.85 14.77 -4.22
C ALA A 24 -13.06 14.64 -5.53
N TYR A 25 -13.51 13.74 -6.43
CA TYR A 25 -13.68 13.98 -7.88
C TYR A 25 -14.43 12.78 -8.49
N ALA A 26 -15.55 13.05 -9.19
CA ALA A 26 -16.46 12.05 -9.73
C ALA A 26 -15.92 11.43 -11.03
N GLY A 27 -15.80 10.10 -11.07
CA GLY A 27 -15.33 9.31 -12.22
C GLY A 27 -16.42 8.42 -12.81
N ARG A 28 -16.48 8.36 -14.14
CA ARG A 28 -17.43 7.59 -14.96
C ARG A 28 -17.01 6.12 -15.10
N THR A 29 -17.98 5.22 -15.07
CA THR A 29 -17.84 3.80 -15.42
C THR A 29 -17.38 3.61 -16.87
N VAL A 30 -16.29 2.87 -17.08
CA VAL A 30 -15.87 2.39 -18.41
C VAL A 30 -15.92 0.85 -18.42
N LEU A 31 -16.72 0.31 -19.33
CA LEU A 31 -16.90 -1.12 -19.52
C LEU A 31 -15.71 -1.75 -20.26
N GLY A 32 -15.06 -2.71 -19.59
CA GLY A 32 -14.79 -4.07 -20.06
C GLY A 32 -13.81 -4.31 -21.22
N ARG A 33 -12.80 -5.15 -20.95
CA ARG A 33 -12.34 -6.16 -21.91
C ARG A 33 -11.83 -7.42 -21.18
N SER A 34 -12.32 -8.57 -21.63
CA SER A 34 -12.09 -9.89 -21.04
C SER A 34 -10.88 -10.64 -21.63
N ASP A 35 -10.49 -11.65 -20.86
CA ASP A 35 -9.77 -12.89 -21.20
C ASP A 35 -8.23 -12.89 -21.14
N ASN A 36 -7.72 -13.42 -20.01
CA ASN A 36 -6.96 -14.68 -20.02
C ASN A 36 -7.14 -15.40 -18.68
N SER A 37 -7.68 -16.62 -18.76
CA SER A 37 -8.00 -17.48 -17.63
C SER A 37 -6.75 -17.88 -16.85
N PHE A 38 -6.54 -17.25 -15.68
CA PHE A 38 -5.71 -17.81 -14.62
C PHE A 38 -6.49 -18.93 -13.94
N THR A 39 -5.93 -20.14 -13.91
CA THR A 39 -6.46 -21.23 -13.08
C THR A 39 -5.54 -21.30 -11.85
N PRO A 40 -5.98 -20.87 -10.66
CA PRO A 40 -5.13 -20.85 -9.47
C PRO A 40 -4.61 -22.25 -9.13
N ALA A 41 -3.37 -22.33 -8.68
CA ALA A 41 -2.87 -23.53 -8.02
C ALA A 41 -3.65 -23.78 -6.72
N ALA A 42 -3.86 -25.05 -6.36
CA ALA A 42 -4.55 -25.39 -5.12
C ALA A 42 -3.79 -24.80 -3.91
N PRO A 43 -4.47 -24.11 -2.98
CA PRO A 43 -3.85 -23.57 -1.78
C PRO A 43 -3.11 -24.66 -1.00
N LEU A 44 -1.92 -24.32 -0.47
CA LEU A 44 -1.26 -25.15 0.53
C LEU A 44 -2.18 -25.23 1.76
N SER A 45 -2.57 -26.45 2.16
CA SER A 45 -3.52 -26.66 3.25
C SER A 45 -2.93 -26.21 4.59
N ARG A 46 -3.21 -24.97 4.99
CA ARG A 46 -3.26 -24.57 6.40
C ARG A 46 -4.70 -24.81 6.87
N ASN A 47 -4.83 -25.37 8.07
CA ASN A 47 -6.04 -26.04 8.56
C ASN A 47 -7.33 -25.27 8.26
N ALA A 48 -8.30 -25.94 7.63
CA ALA A 48 -9.66 -25.43 7.53
C ALA A 48 -10.16 -25.06 8.93
N LEU A 49 -10.74 -23.85 9.08
CA LEU A 49 -11.43 -23.41 10.27
C LEU A 49 -12.41 -24.51 10.70
N ALA A 50 -12.06 -25.23 11.77
CA ALA A 50 -12.89 -26.29 12.29
C ALA A 50 -14.21 -25.68 12.82
N THR A 51 -15.32 -26.37 12.60
CA THR A 51 -16.68 -25.96 13.02
C THR A 51 -16.86 -26.01 14.55
N GLN A 52 -16.10 -25.23 15.31
CA GLN A 52 -16.44 -24.93 16.70
C GLN A 52 -17.58 -23.90 16.72
N SER A 53 -18.47 -24.00 17.72
CA SER A 53 -19.48 -22.97 17.95
C SER A 53 -18.78 -21.67 18.35
N ARG A 54 -18.78 -20.68 17.46
CA ARG A 54 -18.22 -19.35 17.74
C ARG A 54 -18.95 -18.69 18.91
N GLY A 55 -18.16 -18.11 19.80
CA GLY A 55 -18.64 -17.26 20.88
C GLY A 55 -19.22 -15.96 20.37
N VAL A 56 -19.98 -15.30 21.23
CA VAL A 56 -20.57 -13.99 20.97
C VAL A 56 -19.97 -13.02 21.97
N VAL A 57 -19.40 -11.91 21.48
CA VAL A 57 -19.05 -10.78 22.35
C VAL A 57 -20.35 -10.21 22.94
N PRO A 58 -20.49 -10.15 24.27
CA PRO A 58 -21.67 -9.58 24.92
C PRO A 58 -21.76 -8.07 24.67
N THR A 59 -22.46 -7.69 23.61
CA THR A 59 -22.71 -6.29 23.24
C THR A 59 -24.17 -5.95 23.56
N GLN A 60 -24.37 -4.95 24.41
CA GLN A 60 -25.71 -4.39 24.67
C GLN A 60 -25.99 -3.28 23.66
N ILE A 61 -27.10 -3.40 22.94
CA ILE A 61 -27.50 -2.45 21.89
C ILE A 61 -28.88 -1.84 22.18
N GLU A 62 -29.07 -0.60 21.75
CA GLU A 62 -30.35 0.11 21.66
C GLU A 62 -30.59 0.55 20.23
N ASN A 63 -31.87 0.61 19.82
CA ASN A 63 -32.32 1.06 18.49
C ASN A 63 -31.75 0.28 17.29
N GLY A 64 -31.14 -0.88 17.51
CA GLY A 64 -30.49 -1.68 16.48
C GLY A 64 -31.14 -3.03 16.20
N VAL A 65 -30.86 -3.55 15.02
CA VAL A 65 -31.04 -4.95 14.62
C VAL A 65 -29.71 -5.49 14.12
N PHE A 66 -29.64 -6.81 13.86
CA PHE A 66 -28.43 -7.40 13.31
C PHE A 66 -28.71 -8.55 12.35
N LEU A 67 -27.73 -8.79 11.48
CA LEU A 67 -27.64 -9.91 10.55
C LEU A 67 -26.43 -10.75 10.98
N THR A 68 -26.61 -12.05 11.11
CA THR A 68 -25.53 -12.99 11.41
C THR A 68 -25.23 -13.83 10.19
N THR A 69 -23.95 -13.90 9.83
CA THR A 69 -23.41 -14.77 8.79
C THR A 69 -22.63 -15.92 9.42
N GLU A 70 -21.70 -16.56 8.70
CA GLU A 70 -20.88 -17.63 9.25
C GLU A 70 -19.85 -17.13 10.26
N HIS A 71 -19.26 -15.96 10.00
CA HIS A 71 -18.16 -15.37 10.75
C HIS A 71 -18.46 -14.00 11.36
N PHE A 72 -19.53 -13.32 10.92
CA PHE A 72 -19.78 -11.93 11.27
C PHE A 72 -21.17 -11.68 11.86
N ARG A 73 -21.28 -10.59 12.62
CA ARG A 73 -22.56 -9.98 13.01
C ARG A 73 -22.54 -8.51 12.59
N VAL A 74 -23.42 -8.15 11.66
CA VAL A 74 -23.57 -6.77 11.19
C VAL A 74 -24.72 -6.11 11.93
N PHE A 75 -24.46 -5.04 12.66
CA PHE A 75 -25.42 -4.26 13.44
C PHE A 75 -25.71 -2.93 12.76
N TRP A 76 -26.97 -2.52 12.70
CA TRP A 76 -27.38 -1.20 12.21
C TRP A 76 -28.65 -0.73 12.93
N GLY A 77 -28.85 0.59 12.96
CA GLY A 77 -30.00 1.25 13.56
C GLY A 77 -31.15 1.48 12.58
N ASN A 78 -32.09 2.35 12.92
CA ASN A 78 -33.30 2.62 12.11
C ASN A 78 -33.29 4.00 11.42
N ASP A 79 -32.30 4.83 11.70
CA ASP A 79 -32.21 6.23 11.31
C ASP A 79 -31.34 6.39 10.05
N PHE A 80 -31.64 5.64 8.99
CA PHE A 80 -31.00 5.72 7.67
C PHE A 80 -32.00 6.18 6.61
N ASP A 81 -31.54 6.77 5.49
CA ASP A 81 -32.45 7.22 4.43
C ASP A 81 -33.07 6.04 3.68
N ARG A 82 -34.32 5.71 4.01
CA ARG A 82 -35.07 4.63 3.35
C ARG A 82 -35.44 4.93 1.89
N ASN A 83 -35.26 6.17 1.43
CA ASN A 83 -35.46 6.52 0.03
C ASN A 83 -34.18 6.36 -0.79
N ASP A 84 -33.03 6.23 -0.13
CA ASP A 84 -31.82 5.83 -0.80
C ASP A 84 -32.01 4.44 -1.42
N LYS A 85 -31.52 4.25 -2.65
CA LYS A 85 -31.72 3.02 -3.42
C LYS A 85 -31.06 1.79 -2.78
N GLU A 86 -30.01 1.97 -2.01
CA GLU A 86 -29.19 0.90 -1.43
C GLU A 86 -29.64 0.58 0.00
N TRP A 87 -30.23 1.55 0.68
CA TRP A 87 -30.87 1.38 1.99
C TRP A 87 -32.36 1.01 1.92
N GLY A 88 -33.07 1.54 0.93
CA GLY A 88 -34.51 1.37 0.72
C GLY A 88 -34.90 0.09 -0.03
N GLN A 89 -33.94 -0.53 -0.73
CA GLN A 89 -34.14 -1.85 -1.31
C GLN A 89 -33.98 -2.93 -0.24
N ASN A 90 -35.07 -3.67 -0.01
CA ASN A 90 -35.02 -4.87 0.80
C ASN A 90 -34.25 -5.96 0.03
N GLY A 91 -33.06 -6.31 0.51
CA GLY A 91 -32.39 -7.57 0.22
C GLY A 91 -33.15 -8.74 0.84
N GLU A 92 -32.45 -9.85 1.11
CA GLU A 92 -33.10 -11.03 1.68
C GLU A 92 -33.80 -10.71 3.01
N LYS A 93 -35.10 -11.06 3.08
CA LYS A 93 -35.94 -10.99 4.29
C LYS A 93 -36.13 -9.58 4.88
N GLY A 94 -36.02 -8.53 4.08
CA GLY A 94 -36.25 -7.15 4.55
C GLY A 94 -35.02 -6.47 5.17
N THR A 95 -33.84 -7.05 4.96
CA THR A 95 -32.55 -6.43 5.32
C THR A 95 -32.14 -5.43 4.23
N PRO A 96 -31.63 -4.23 4.55
CA PRO A 96 -31.12 -3.30 3.53
C PRO A 96 -30.07 -3.93 2.61
N LEU A 97 -30.09 -3.59 1.32
CA LEU A 97 -29.11 -4.10 0.35
C LEU A 97 -27.67 -3.72 0.73
N TRP A 98 -27.47 -2.52 1.29
CA TRP A 98 -26.20 -2.08 1.87
C TRP A 98 -25.63 -3.09 2.88
N VAL A 99 -26.44 -3.46 3.87
CA VAL A 99 -26.06 -4.42 4.94
C VAL A 99 -25.79 -5.80 4.38
N VAL A 100 -26.61 -6.30 3.44
CA VAL A 100 -26.38 -7.59 2.79
C VAL A 100 -25.08 -7.57 1.99
N THR A 101 -24.78 -6.47 1.30
CA THR A 101 -23.55 -6.32 0.51
C THR A 101 -22.34 -6.32 1.42
N LEU A 102 -22.34 -5.53 2.51
CA LEU A 102 -21.26 -5.54 3.50
C LEU A 102 -21.02 -6.94 4.07
N ALA A 103 -22.08 -7.60 4.54
CA ALA A 103 -21.99 -8.93 5.13
C ALA A 103 -21.40 -9.97 4.16
N ASN A 104 -21.88 -9.98 2.90
CA ASN A 104 -21.38 -10.91 1.88
C ASN A 104 -19.94 -10.59 1.46
N SER A 105 -19.56 -9.32 1.43
CA SER A 105 -18.21 -8.88 1.07
C SER A 105 -17.19 -9.31 2.11
N MET A 106 -17.54 -9.20 3.40
CA MET A 106 -16.70 -9.67 4.51
C MET A 106 -16.49 -11.19 4.48
N GLU A 107 -17.55 -11.97 4.23
CA GLU A 107 -17.43 -13.43 4.08
C GLU A 107 -16.61 -13.83 2.86
N TYR A 108 -16.80 -13.13 1.74
CA TYR A 108 -16.03 -13.36 0.52
C TYR A 108 -14.55 -13.05 0.72
N ALA A 109 -14.22 -11.86 1.25
CA ALA A 109 -12.85 -11.44 1.52
C ALA A 109 -12.16 -12.39 2.50
N LEU A 110 -12.82 -12.81 3.57
CA LEU A 110 -12.31 -13.85 4.48
C LEU A 110 -12.00 -15.16 3.73
N GLY A 111 -12.91 -15.60 2.87
CA GLY A 111 -12.74 -16.78 2.04
C GLY A 111 -11.53 -16.69 1.13
N GLU A 112 -11.32 -15.56 0.47
CA GLU A 112 -10.17 -15.31 -0.38
C GLU A 112 -8.86 -15.22 0.43
N TYR A 113 -8.83 -14.49 1.56
CA TYR A 113 -7.65 -14.44 2.43
C TYR A 113 -7.21 -15.82 2.91
N ASN A 114 -8.17 -16.68 3.25
CA ASN A 114 -7.89 -18.08 3.60
C ASN A 114 -7.31 -18.88 2.42
N ARG A 115 -7.80 -18.68 1.19
CA ARG A 115 -7.25 -19.34 -0.02
C ARG A 115 -5.86 -18.84 -0.37
N MET A 116 -5.62 -17.56 -0.15
CA MET A 116 -4.34 -16.90 -0.28
C MET A 116 -3.32 -17.44 0.75
N GLY A 117 -3.80 -17.92 1.90
CA GLY A 117 -2.99 -18.58 2.93
C GLY A 117 -2.57 -17.66 4.08
N PHE A 118 -3.23 -16.51 4.20
CA PHE A 118 -3.10 -15.63 5.36
C PHE A 118 -3.64 -16.29 6.63
N ALA A 119 -3.18 -15.81 7.78
CA ALA A 119 -3.81 -16.09 9.06
C ALA A 119 -5.28 -15.62 9.04
N PRO A 120 -6.18 -16.35 9.73
CA PRO A 120 -7.55 -15.90 9.86
C PRO A 120 -7.58 -14.57 10.65
N PRO A 121 -8.51 -13.64 10.33
CA PRO A 121 -8.68 -12.39 11.05
C PRO A 121 -8.69 -12.56 12.57
N TYR A 122 -8.04 -11.64 13.27
CA TYR A 122 -7.80 -11.75 14.70
C TYR A 122 -9.07 -12.03 15.51
N GLY A 123 -9.11 -13.19 16.16
CA GLY A 123 -10.20 -13.66 17.02
C GLY A 123 -11.38 -14.35 16.33
N VAL A 124 -11.43 -14.42 14.99
CA VAL A 124 -12.55 -15.01 14.21
C VAL A 124 -12.75 -16.52 14.46
N GLU A 125 -11.69 -17.20 14.91
CA GLU A 125 -11.76 -18.63 15.26
C GLU A 125 -12.61 -18.86 16.52
N ASN A 126 -12.64 -17.88 17.43
CA ASN A 126 -13.25 -18.00 18.74
C ASN A 126 -14.57 -17.24 18.85
N TYR A 127 -14.74 -16.16 18.08
CA TYR A 127 -15.91 -15.28 18.16
C TYR A 127 -16.42 -14.91 16.77
N TYR A 128 -17.70 -14.55 16.70
CA TYR A 128 -18.16 -13.71 15.58
C TYR A 128 -17.47 -12.35 15.66
N ILE A 129 -17.02 -11.83 14.52
CA ILE A 129 -16.56 -10.45 14.43
C ILE A 129 -17.77 -9.52 14.29
N ASP A 130 -17.84 -8.52 15.17
CA ASP A 130 -18.89 -7.52 15.14
C ASP A 130 -18.56 -6.41 14.14
N ILE A 131 -19.55 -6.04 13.34
CA ILE A 131 -19.49 -4.93 12.39
C ILE A 131 -20.62 -3.97 12.75
N TYR A 132 -20.31 -2.71 13.00
CA TYR A 132 -21.27 -1.68 13.34
C TYR A 132 -21.43 -0.72 12.17
N VAL A 133 -22.65 -0.50 11.70
CA VAL A 133 -22.92 0.55 10.71
C VAL A 133 -23.29 1.83 11.47
N GLY A 134 -22.36 2.77 11.48
CA GLY A 134 -22.51 4.06 12.15
C GLY A 134 -23.51 4.97 11.45
N ASN A 135 -23.86 6.09 12.10
CA ASN A 135 -24.78 7.12 11.60
C ASN A 135 -26.23 6.66 11.35
N THR A 136 -26.53 5.38 11.59
CA THR A 136 -27.87 4.79 11.46
C THR A 136 -28.73 4.92 12.74
N GLY A 137 -28.31 5.70 13.74
CA GLY A 137 -28.97 5.80 15.05
C GLY A 137 -28.77 4.57 15.96
N LEU A 138 -27.88 3.64 15.58
CA LEU A 138 -27.46 2.50 16.40
C LEU A 138 -26.75 2.99 17.66
N ARG A 139 -27.13 2.46 18.83
CA ARG A 139 -26.48 2.81 20.10
C ARG A 139 -25.93 1.58 20.80
N VAL A 140 -24.72 1.67 21.32
CA VAL A 140 -24.01 0.59 22.05
C VAL A 140 -23.73 1.05 23.48
N TYR A 141 -23.90 0.16 24.46
CA TYR A 141 -23.60 0.48 25.85
C TYR A 141 -22.10 0.62 26.09
N SER A 142 -21.70 1.77 26.63
CA SER A 142 -20.33 2.09 27.01
C SER A 142 -20.17 1.92 28.51
N ASP A 143 -19.41 0.90 28.94
CA ASP A 143 -19.06 0.71 30.36
C ASP A 143 -18.24 1.89 30.93
N LYS A 144 -17.54 2.62 30.06
CA LYS A 144 -16.73 3.78 30.44
C LYS A 144 -17.63 4.93 30.91
N THR A 145 -18.73 5.17 30.23
CA THR A 145 -19.64 6.29 30.54
C THR A 145 -20.90 5.84 31.28
N GLY A 146 -21.15 4.53 31.33
CA GLY A 146 -22.34 3.92 31.94
C GLY A 146 -23.62 4.22 31.17
N LYS A 147 -23.53 4.49 29.87
CA LYS A 147 -24.65 4.94 29.02
C LYS A 147 -24.56 4.30 27.64
N PHE A 148 -25.70 4.27 26.94
CA PHE A 148 -25.76 3.98 25.52
C PHE A 148 -25.25 5.18 24.71
N GLU A 149 -24.29 4.94 23.84
CA GLU A 149 -23.66 5.94 22.96
C GLU A 149 -23.95 5.58 21.51
N GLU A 150 -24.22 6.60 20.71
CA GLU A 150 -24.45 6.42 19.28
C GLU A 150 -23.14 6.09 18.58
N ILE A 151 -23.19 5.11 17.67
CA ILE A 151 -22.09 4.81 16.78
C ILE A 151 -22.21 5.75 15.58
N ALA A 152 -21.26 6.66 15.44
CA ALA A 152 -21.25 7.67 14.39
C ALA A 152 -19.83 7.88 13.86
N LEU A 153 -19.73 8.18 12.56
CA LEU A 153 -18.49 8.53 11.87
C LEU A 153 -18.65 9.91 11.22
N PHE A 154 -17.54 10.63 11.10
CA PHE A 154 -17.49 11.83 10.27
C PHE A 154 -17.69 11.46 8.80
N SER A 155 -18.30 12.36 8.02
CA SER A 155 -18.69 12.11 6.63
C SER A 155 -17.52 11.84 5.68
N ASP A 156 -16.29 12.17 6.07
CA ASP A 156 -15.05 11.93 5.33
C ASP A 156 -14.34 10.63 5.72
N TYR A 157 -14.94 9.83 6.61
CA TYR A 157 -14.35 8.58 7.11
C TYR A 157 -15.27 7.39 6.77
N TYR A 158 -14.80 6.47 5.94
CA TYR A 158 -15.61 5.36 5.43
C TYR A 158 -15.74 4.20 6.41
N ALA A 159 -14.64 3.80 7.04
CA ALA A 159 -14.63 2.73 8.00
C ALA A 159 -13.37 2.76 8.86
N PHE A 160 -13.35 1.93 9.92
CA PHE A 160 -12.12 1.55 10.60
C PHE A 160 -12.24 0.19 11.30
N ALA A 161 -11.10 -0.46 11.44
CA ALA A 161 -10.89 -1.66 12.23
C ALA A 161 -10.30 -1.35 13.62
N ASN A 162 -10.80 -2.04 14.64
CA ASN A 162 -10.27 -1.94 16.00
C ASN A 162 -10.41 -3.29 16.73
N ILE A 163 -9.80 -3.43 17.90
CA ILE A 163 -9.75 -4.68 18.66
C ILE A 163 -10.55 -4.56 19.95
N ASN A 164 -11.44 -5.52 20.18
CA ASN A 164 -12.02 -5.74 21.50
C ASN A 164 -11.05 -6.57 22.35
N ARG A 165 -10.30 -5.88 23.21
CA ARG A 165 -9.20 -6.46 23.99
C ARG A 165 -9.64 -7.44 25.07
N ASP A 166 -10.82 -7.26 25.66
CA ASP A 166 -11.35 -8.20 26.67
C ASP A 166 -11.62 -9.58 26.08
N TYR A 167 -11.94 -9.64 24.79
CA TYR A 167 -12.28 -10.87 24.08
C TYR A 167 -11.20 -11.32 23.08
N GLY A 168 -10.23 -10.46 22.76
CA GLY A 168 -9.17 -10.76 21.80
C GLY A 168 -9.72 -10.98 20.39
N VAL A 169 -10.60 -10.09 19.92
CA VAL A 169 -11.24 -10.18 18.61
C VAL A 169 -11.37 -8.81 17.96
N ALA A 170 -11.18 -8.74 16.65
CA ALA A 170 -11.42 -7.52 15.88
C ALA A 170 -12.91 -7.15 15.85
N TYR A 171 -13.19 -5.87 15.62
CA TYR A 171 -14.49 -5.34 15.23
C TYR A 171 -14.30 -4.19 14.25
N PHE A 172 -15.35 -3.89 13.49
CA PHE A 172 -15.28 -2.86 12.46
C PHE A 172 -16.43 -1.87 12.62
N ILE A 173 -16.20 -0.63 12.23
CA ILE A 173 -17.27 0.36 12.09
C ILE A 173 -17.25 0.89 10.65
N PHE A 174 -18.40 0.89 9.99
CA PHE A 174 -18.60 1.41 8.64
C PHE A 174 -19.55 2.61 8.68
N ASN A 175 -19.27 3.62 7.86
CA ASN A 175 -20.18 4.72 7.58
C ASN A 175 -21.38 4.19 6.77
N ASP A 176 -22.52 4.86 6.89
CA ASP A 176 -23.73 4.52 6.15
C ASP A 176 -23.85 5.23 4.81
N ASP A 177 -22.97 6.21 4.54
CA ASP A 177 -22.97 7.05 3.35
C ASP A 177 -21.57 7.16 2.73
N PHE A 178 -21.41 6.62 1.53
CA PHE A 178 -20.19 6.69 0.71
C PHE A 178 -20.40 7.59 -0.52
N SER A 179 -21.51 8.33 -0.60
CA SER A 179 -21.92 9.13 -1.77
C SER A 179 -20.94 10.25 -2.14
N ALA A 180 -20.12 10.69 -1.19
CA ALA A 180 -19.04 11.64 -1.44
C ALA A 180 -17.99 11.10 -2.43
N TYR A 181 -17.93 9.78 -2.61
CA TYR A 181 -16.95 9.09 -3.43
C TYR A 181 -17.50 8.65 -4.79
N SER A 182 -18.64 7.95 -4.79
CA SER A 182 -19.23 7.35 -5.97
C SER A 182 -20.75 7.46 -5.92
N GLU A 183 -21.37 7.64 -7.09
CA GLU A 183 -22.84 7.54 -7.23
C GLU A 183 -23.34 6.08 -7.12
N ASP A 184 -22.43 5.11 -7.28
CA ASP A 184 -22.64 3.69 -7.02
C ASP A 184 -21.71 3.28 -5.88
N GLU A 185 -22.25 3.22 -4.67
CA GLU A 185 -21.46 3.08 -3.45
C GLU A 185 -21.15 1.61 -3.13
N LEU A 186 -22.00 0.67 -3.56
CA LEU A 186 -21.83 -0.77 -3.30
C LEU A 186 -20.50 -1.36 -3.79
N PRO A 187 -19.93 -0.98 -4.96
CA PRO A 187 -18.59 -1.41 -5.35
C PRO A 187 -17.50 -0.95 -4.37
N VAL A 188 -17.57 0.29 -3.89
CA VAL A 188 -16.61 0.87 -2.93
C VAL A 188 -16.76 0.22 -1.56
N LEU A 189 -17.99 -0.06 -1.13
CA LEU A 189 -18.25 -0.81 0.11
C LEU A 189 -17.55 -2.18 0.12
N LYS A 190 -17.46 -2.85 -1.04
CA LYS A 190 -16.75 -4.14 -1.16
C LYS A 190 -15.25 -3.97 -0.93
N THR A 191 -14.61 -3.00 -1.59
CA THR A 191 -13.17 -2.75 -1.45
C THR A 191 -12.83 -2.34 -0.02
N VAL A 192 -13.59 -1.40 0.56
CA VAL A 192 -13.40 -1.00 1.96
C VAL A 192 -13.62 -2.17 2.92
N ALA A 193 -14.58 -3.07 2.65
CA ALA A 193 -14.74 -4.29 3.45
C ALA A 193 -13.51 -5.21 3.41
N ALA A 194 -12.88 -5.37 2.25
CA ALA A 194 -11.63 -6.11 2.14
C ALA A 194 -10.49 -5.40 2.89
N HIS A 195 -10.32 -4.09 2.71
CA HIS A 195 -9.31 -3.26 3.36
C HIS A 195 -9.36 -3.39 4.89
N GLU A 196 -10.52 -3.12 5.48
CA GLU A 196 -10.69 -3.16 6.94
C GLU A 196 -10.50 -4.57 7.50
N LEU A 197 -11.02 -5.59 6.82
CA LEU A 197 -10.81 -6.97 7.23
C LEU A 197 -9.33 -7.36 7.17
N PHE A 198 -8.57 -6.81 6.23
CA PHE A 198 -7.14 -7.09 6.13
C PHE A 198 -6.34 -6.52 7.28
N HIS A 199 -6.76 -5.40 7.87
CA HIS A 199 -6.18 -4.97 9.14
C HIS A 199 -6.30 -6.11 10.15
N ALA A 200 -7.49 -6.69 10.39
CA ALA A 200 -7.64 -7.83 11.29
C ALA A 200 -6.72 -9.03 10.97
N VAL A 201 -6.38 -9.25 9.70
CA VAL A 201 -5.36 -10.24 9.26
C VAL A 201 -3.95 -9.81 9.68
N GLN A 202 -3.55 -8.56 9.43
CA GLN A 202 -2.26 -8.01 9.86
C GLN A 202 -2.01 -8.26 11.37
N ARG A 203 -3.06 -8.21 12.22
CA ARG A 203 -2.91 -8.40 13.69
C ARG A 203 -2.66 -9.84 13.99
N ALA A 204 -3.38 -10.72 13.31
CA ALA A 204 -3.19 -12.15 13.44
C ALA A 204 -1.78 -12.58 13.01
N GLU A 205 -1.20 -11.89 12.01
CA GLU A 205 0.18 -12.09 11.56
C GLU A 205 1.24 -11.44 12.49
N GLY A 206 0.79 -10.72 13.53
CA GLY A 206 1.66 -10.14 14.55
C GLY A 206 1.99 -8.66 14.37
N TYR A 207 1.31 -7.95 13.46
CA TYR A 207 1.52 -6.54 13.21
C TYR A 207 0.43 -5.68 13.89
N PRO A 208 0.72 -5.04 15.04
CA PRO A 208 -0.26 -4.23 15.76
C PRO A 208 -0.50 -2.88 15.08
N TRP A 209 -1.74 -2.46 14.81
CA TRP A 209 -2.08 -1.05 14.45
C TRP A 209 -3.00 -0.38 15.47
N ASP A 210 -3.58 -1.14 16.42
CA ASP A 210 -4.57 -0.62 17.37
C ASP A 210 -3.90 0.15 18.53
N ALA A 211 -3.71 1.45 18.35
CA ALA A 211 -3.14 2.33 19.36
C ALA A 211 -4.21 3.21 20.03
N GLU A 212 -4.51 2.95 21.32
CA GLU A 212 -5.21 3.93 22.17
C GLU A 212 -4.39 4.40 23.38
N ASN A 213 -3.41 3.64 23.92
CA ASN A 213 -2.52 4.13 24.99
C ASN A 213 -1.19 3.34 25.11
N ILE A 214 -0.12 4.06 25.47
CA ILE A 214 1.24 3.55 25.70
C ILE A 214 1.38 2.69 26.97
N GLU A 215 0.41 2.80 27.89
CA GLU A 215 0.41 2.10 29.18
C GLU A 215 0.02 0.61 29.07
N ASP A 216 -0.45 0.17 27.89
CA ASP A 216 -1.07 -1.13 27.69
C ASP A 216 -0.09 -2.26 27.31
N GLY A 217 1.21 -1.96 27.15
CA GLY A 217 2.28 -2.97 27.05
C GLY A 217 3.00 -3.05 25.68
N PRO A 218 3.93 -4.00 25.52
CA PRO A 218 4.86 -4.08 24.39
C PRO A 218 4.24 -4.74 23.14
N GLU A 219 2.95 -4.52 22.87
CA GLU A 219 2.21 -5.05 21.69
C GLU A 219 1.59 -3.91 20.86
N TYR A 220 2.31 -2.80 20.71
CA TYR A 220 1.74 -1.51 20.30
C TYR A 220 2.61 -0.74 19.29
N ILE A 221 1.95 0.05 18.45
CA ILE A 221 2.58 1.13 17.68
C ILE A 221 2.23 2.45 18.38
N ASP A 222 3.21 3.24 18.84
CA ASP A 222 2.94 4.62 19.30
C ASP A 222 2.66 5.52 18.10
N ALA A 223 2.18 6.73 18.38
CA ALA A 223 2.08 7.79 17.37
C ALA A 223 3.41 8.05 16.63
N GLU A 224 4.56 7.86 17.29
CA GLU A 224 5.88 8.00 16.66
C GLU A 224 6.09 6.91 15.60
N ARG A 225 5.98 5.64 16.00
CA ARG A 225 6.10 4.50 15.10
C ARG A 225 4.99 4.47 14.04
N TRP A 226 3.78 4.94 14.34
CA TRP A 226 2.71 5.06 13.34
C TRP A 226 3.09 6.05 12.24
N THR A 227 3.76 7.14 12.60
CA THR A 227 4.25 8.13 11.62
C THR A 227 5.28 7.50 10.66
N ASP A 228 6.08 6.54 11.13
CA ASP A 228 7.11 5.88 10.34
C ASP A 228 6.61 4.63 9.60
N GLU A 229 5.59 3.95 10.12
CA GLU A 229 5.18 2.61 9.67
C GLU A 229 3.74 2.53 9.16
N GLY A 230 2.89 3.49 9.51
CA GLY A 230 1.46 3.49 9.14
C GLY A 230 1.25 3.45 7.63
N TRP A 231 2.20 3.98 6.85
CA TRP A 231 2.13 3.90 5.39
C TRP A 231 2.07 2.45 4.88
N TRP A 232 2.78 1.51 5.51
CA TRP A 232 2.81 0.12 5.08
C TRP A 232 1.55 -0.64 5.51
N VAL A 233 1.01 -0.30 6.70
CA VAL A 233 -0.28 -0.80 7.18
C VAL A 233 -1.37 -0.49 6.16
N GLU A 234 -1.48 0.78 5.76
CA GLU A 234 -2.49 1.22 4.79
C GLU A 234 -2.17 0.69 3.38
N ALA A 235 -0.93 0.83 2.89
CA ALA A 235 -0.56 0.38 1.54
C ALA A 235 -0.84 -1.11 1.31
N SER A 236 -0.53 -1.96 2.28
CA SER A 236 -0.75 -3.41 2.15
C SER A 236 -2.23 -3.79 2.27
N ALA A 237 -3.04 -3.06 3.05
CA ALA A 237 -4.50 -3.24 3.08
C ALA A 237 -5.16 -2.77 1.78
N THR A 238 -4.73 -1.63 1.23
CA THR A 238 -5.22 -1.12 -0.06
C THR A 238 -4.84 -2.04 -1.21
N TRP A 239 -3.67 -2.68 -1.17
CA TRP A 239 -3.31 -3.71 -2.16
C TRP A 239 -4.29 -4.90 -2.16
N MET A 240 -4.91 -5.21 -1.01
CA MET A 240 -5.95 -6.26 -0.93
C MET A 240 -7.29 -5.84 -1.50
N GLU A 241 -7.59 -4.56 -1.64
CA GLU A 241 -8.77 -4.13 -2.39
C GLU A 241 -8.73 -4.70 -3.82
N GLU A 242 -7.56 -4.61 -4.46
CA GLU A 242 -7.36 -5.07 -5.84
C GLU A 242 -7.24 -6.59 -5.95
N GLU A 243 -6.52 -7.28 -5.04
CA GLU A 243 -6.43 -8.75 -5.12
C GLU A 243 -7.79 -9.44 -4.87
N ILE A 244 -8.70 -8.80 -4.11
CA ILE A 244 -10.00 -9.39 -3.74
C ILE A 244 -11.11 -8.96 -4.70
N PHE A 245 -11.13 -7.69 -5.10
CA PHE A 245 -12.16 -7.10 -5.96
C PHE A 245 -11.57 -6.36 -7.18
N PRO A 246 -10.81 -7.05 -8.06
CA PRO A 246 -10.07 -6.41 -9.17
C PRO A 246 -10.97 -5.75 -10.21
N ASP A 247 -12.24 -6.12 -10.28
CA ASP A 247 -13.20 -5.50 -11.21
C ASP A 247 -13.62 -4.09 -10.75
N VAL A 248 -13.37 -3.71 -9.49
CA VAL A 248 -13.76 -2.40 -8.94
C VAL A 248 -12.72 -1.33 -9.28
N ASN A 249 -11.41 -1.67 -9.23
CA ASN A 249 -10.29 -0.77 -9.52
C ASN A 249 -10.29 0.52 -8.68
N ASP A 250 -10.78 0.45 -7.44
CA ASP A 250 -10.98 1.63 -6.58
C ASP A 250 -9.65 2.31 -6.25
N TYR A 251 -8.63 1.50 -6.00
CA TYR A 251 -7.32 1.96 -5.56
C TYR A 251 -6.53 2.74 -6.61
N THR A 252 -6.90 2.65 -7.89
CA THR A 252 -6.20 3.28 -9.03
C THR A 252 -6.08 4.80 -8.87
N LYS A 253 -7.04 5.42 -8.20
CA LYS A 253 -7.04 6.84 -7.87
C LYS A 253 -5.89 7.20 -6.91
N TYR A 254 -5.67 6.39 -5.87
CA TYR A 254 -4.57 6.60 -4.94
C TYR A 254 -3.22 6.39 -5.63
N VAL A 255 -3.10 5.33 -6.44
CA VAL A 255 -1.89 5.05 -7.23
C VAL A 255 -1.55 6.22 -8.14
N SER A 256 -2.54 6.81 -8.79
CA SER A 256 -2.36 7.99 -9.65
C SER A 256 -1.79 9.18 -8.85
N VAL A 257 -2.28 9.45 -7.64
CA VAL A 257 -1.74 10.50 -6.75
C VAL A 257 -0.29 10.21 -6.35
N PHE A 258 0.02 8.97 -6.00
CA PHE A 258 1.37 8.52 -5.65
C PHE A 258 2.35 8.71 -6.83
N LEU A 259 1.98 8.27 -8.03
CA LEU A 259 2.79 8.38 -9.25
C LEU A 259 2.94 9.83 -9.76
N ALA A 260 2.04 10.74 -9.36
CA ALA A 260 2.14 12.17 -9.66
C ALA A 260 3.23 12.89 -8.85
N ALA A 261 3.63 12.31 -7.72
CA ALA A 261 4.58 12.90 -6.78
C ALA A 261 5.74 11.93 -6.42
N PRO A 262 6.45 11.36 -7.41
CA PRO A 262 7.45 10.32 -7.16
C PRO A 262 8.63 10.84 -6.32
N TYR A 263 8.85 12.16 -6.27
CA TYR A 263 9.90 12.78 -5.48
C TYR A 263 9.63 12.77 -3.97
N GLN A 264 8.39 12.54 -3.53
CA GLN A 264 8.08 12.40 -2.11
C GLN A 264 8.71 11.12 -1.54
N PRO A 265 9.05 11.09 -0.25
CA PRO A 265 9.48 9.84 0.39
C PRO A 265 8.45 8.73 0.21
N LEU A 266 8.90 7.51 -0.05
CA LEU A 266 8.01 6.34 -0.24
C LEU A 266 7.04 6.13 0.94
N PHE A 267 7.52 6.43 2.14
CA PHE A 267 6.80 6.28 3.41
C PHE A 267 6.01 7.53 3.82
N THR A 268 5.66 8.42 2.89
CA THR A 268 4.88 9.62 3.22
C THR A 268 3.47 9.25 3.67
N LEU A 269 3.10 9.68 4.88
CA LEU A 269 1.75 9.57 5.44
C LEU A 269 1.03 10.92 5.35
N ASN A 270 0.06 11.07 4.43
CA ASN A 270 -0.64 12.34 4.22
C ASN A 270 -2.12 12.21 3.80
N GLY A 271 -2.69 11.02 3.91
CA GLY A 271 -4.08 10.69 3.63
C GLY A 271 -4.35 10.13 2.23
N LEU A 272 -3.36 10.11 1.33
CA LEU A 272 -3.52 9.58 -0.03
C LEU A 272 -2.25 8.89 -0.55
N HIS A 273 -1.06 9.40 -0.19
CA HIS A 273 0.20 8.86 -0.70
C HIS A 273 0.44 7.43 -0.21
N GLU A 274 0.12 7.14 1.04
CA GLU A 274 0.23 5.81 1.65
C GLU A 274 -0.66 4.77 0.97
N TYR A 275 -1.91 5.11 0.68
CA TYR A 275 -2.85 4.25 -0.05
C TYR A 275 -2.33 3.97 -1.47
N GLY A 276 -1.76 4.98 -2.12
CA GLY A 276 -1.20 4.85 -3.46
C GLY A 276 0.11 4.07 -3.51
N ALA A 277 0.85 4.01 -2.39
CA ALA A 277 2.04 3.16 -2.26
C ALA A 277 1.69 1.65 -2.24
N SER A 278 0.41 1.27 -2.27
CA SER A 278 -0.07 -0.11 -2.45
C SER A 278 0.54 -0.83 -3.66
N ILE A 279 0.80 -0.12 -4.76
CA ILE A 279 1.51 -0.69 -5.93
C ILE A 279 2.93 -1.17 -5.57
N PHE A 280 3.60 -0.55 -4.59
CA PHE A 280 4.87 -1.04 -4.05
C PHE A 280 4.67 -2.28 -3.18
N ALA A 281 3.59 -2.36 -2.38
CA ALA A 281 3.23 -3.58 -1.67
C ALA A 281 2.96 -4.75 -2.64
N GLY A 282 2.27 -4.48 -3.75
CA GLY A 282 2.10 -5.43 -4.86
C GLY A 282 3.43 -5.86 -5.49
N TYR A 283 4.33 -4.90 -5.72
CA TYR A 283 5.69 -5.20 -6.21
C TYR A 283 6.45 -6.15 -5.25
N VAL A 284 6.35 -5.93 -3.93
CA VAL A 284 6.93 -6.83 -2.92
C VAL A 284 6.23 -8.20 -2.94
N ARG A 285 4.90 -8.24 -3.05
CA ARG A 285 4.11 -9.49 -3.16
C ARG A 285 4.56 -10.36 -4.33
N PHE A 286 4.94 -9.76 -5.46
CA PHE A 286 5.40 -10.50 -6.65
C PHE A 286 6.87 -10.95 -6.58
N MET A 287 7.61 -10.68 -5.50
CA MET A 287 8.97 -11.20 -5.31
C MET A 287 9.00 -12.69 -4.95
N SER A 288 7.88 -13.25 -4.50
CA SER A 288 7.69 -14.68 -4.24
C SER A 288 6.61 -15.26 -5.15
N GLU A 289 6.67 -16.58 -5.43
CA GLU A 289 5.59 -17.28 -6.15
C GLU A 289 4.27 -17.24 -5.36
N GLY A 290 4.36 -17.32 -4.03
CA GLY A 290 3.25 -17.13 -3.09
C GLY A 290 3.28 -15.77 -2.41
N LEU A 291 2.84 -15.72 -1.16
CA LEU A 291 2.74 -14.50 -0.35
C LEU A 291 3.89 -14.35 0.65
N GLU A 292 4.91 -15.20 0.58
CA GLU A 292 5.94 -15.31 1.60
C GLU A 292 6.72 -14.00 1.79
N ALA A 293 6.94 -13.23 0.72
CA ALA A 293 7.55 -11.92 0.81
C ALA A 293 6.67 -10.93 1.58
N LEU A 294 5.40 -10.80 1.21
CA LEU A 294 4.46 -9.86 1.84
C LEU A 294 4.16 -10.23 3.30
N VAL A 295 3.83 -11.50 3.56
CA VAL A 295 3.57 -12.02 4.91
C VAL A 295 4.81 -11.92 5.78
N GLY A 296 5.98 -12.24 5.22
CA GLY A 296 7.26 -12.10 5.93
C GLY A 296 7.49 -10.68 6.42
N VAL A 297 7.21 -9.66 5.59
CA VAL A 297 7.31 -8.25 6.01
C VAL A 297 6.35 -7.96 7.16
N MET A 298 5.09 -8.38 7.07
CA MET A 298 4.11 -8.12 8.15
C MET A 298 4.54 -8.76 9.48
N SER A 299 4.96 -10.03 9.47
CA SER A 299 5.40 -10.73 10.69
C SER A 299 6.69 -10.15 11.28
N ASP A 300 7.59 -9.64 10.44
CA ASP A 300 8.86 -9.07 10.88
C ASP A 300 8.78 -7.58 11.21
N ALA A 301 7.78 -6.86 10.68
CA ALA A 301 7.64 -5.41 10.84
C ALA A 301 7.57 -5.03 12.31
N TYR A 302 6.79 -5.75 13.12
CA TYR A 302 6.67 -5.43 14.52
C TYR A 302 8.01 -5.52 15.30
N PRO A 303 8.75 -6.65 15.28
CA PRO A 303 10.01 -6.76 16.03
C PRO A 303 11.20 -6.00 15.41
N LEU A 304 11.21 -5.74 14.11
CA LEU A 304 12.38 -5.14 13.41
C LEU A 304 12.18 -3.67 13.01
N GLY A 305 10.93 -3.25 12.85
CA GLY A 305 10.55 -2.07 12.08
C GLY A 305 10.31 -2.40 10.61
N VAL A 306 9.38 -1.70 9.97
CA VAL A 306 8.96 -1.96 8.57
C VAL A 306 10.13 -1.95 7.59
N GLU A 307 11.05 -0.98 7.72
CA GLU A 307 12.16 -0.87 6.79
C GLU A 307 13.11 -2.07 6.86
N GLU A 308 13.47 -2.52 8.06
CA GLU A 308 14.33 -3.68 8.26
C GLU A 308 13.61 -4.98 7.88
N ALA A 309 12.30 -5.07 8.10
CA ALA A 309 11.47 -6.17 7.64
C ALA A 309 11.43 -6.24 6.10
N LEU A 310 11.28 -5.10 5.42
CA LEU A 310 11.39 -4.99 3.96
C LEU A 310 12.78 -5.42 3.49
N ARG A 311 13.84 -4.86 4.08
CA ARG A 311 15.24 -5.21 3.76
C ARG A 311 15.50 -6.71 3.85
N LYS A 312 15.06 -7.33 4.95
CA LYS A 312 15.19 -8.78 5.16
C LYS A 312 14.44 -9.57 4.10
N ASN A 313 13.15 -9.31 3.90
CA ASN A 313 12.31 -10.16 3.05
C ASN A 313 12.58 -9.93 1.56
N ILE A 314 12.81 -8.70 1.13
CA ILE A 314 13.28 -8.41 -0.24
C ILE A 314 14.59 -9.14 -0.51
N GLY A 315 15.55 -9.10 0.42
CA GLY A 315 16.82 -9.81 0.28
C GLY A 315 16.68 -11.33 0.18
N ILE A 316 15.72 -11.92 0.91
CA ILE A 316 15.44 -13.37 0.86
C ILE A 316 14.83 -13.77 -0.48
N TYR A 317 13.80 -13.05 -0.95
CA TYR A 317 12.97 -13.51 -2.07
C TYR A 317 13.41 -12.99 -3.44
N SER A 318 14.04 -11.82 -3.50
CA SER A 318 14.54 -11.24 -4.76
C SER A 318 16.06 -11.30 -4.90
N GLY A 319 16.80 -11.41 -3.78
CA GLY A 319 18.25 -11.23 -3.75
C GLY A 319 18.72 -9.78 -3.85
N ASP A 320 17.81 -8.81 -3.99
CA ASP A 320 18.12 -7.38 -4.02
C ASP A 320 18.30 -6.80 -2.61
N SER A 321 19.05 -5.70 -2.52
CA SER A 321 18.93 -4.80 -1.38
C SER A 321 17.61 -4.00 -1.47
N LEU A 322 17.10 -3.50 -0.33
CA LEU A 322 15.92 -2.62 -0.33
C LEU A 322 16.13 -1.42 -1.27
N GLU A 323 17.32 -0.82 -1.22
CA GLU A 323 17.68 0.31 -2.05
C GLU A 323 17.65 -0.04 -3.54
N ASP A 324 18.13 -1.22 -3.95
CA ASP A 324 18.04 -1.66 -5.35
C ASP A 324 16.60 -1.90 -5.75
N ALA A 325 15.83 -2.61 -4.91
CA ALA A 325 14.44 -2.94 -5.20
C ALA A 325 13.57 -1.69 -5.38
N VAL A 326 13.71 -0.68 -4.51
CA VAL A 326 13.03 0.61 -4.63
C VAL A 326 13.47 1.35 -5.91
N THR A 327 14.77 1.31 -6.23
CA THR A 327 15.28 1.97 -7.44
C THR A 327 14.73 1.32 -8.70
N LYS A 328 14.69 -0.02 -8.75
CA LYS A 328 14.07 -0.77 -9.85
C LYS A 328 12.58 -0.48 -9.95
N PHE A 329 11.86 -0.54 -8.83
CA PHE A 329 10.43 -0.21 -8.75
C PHE A 329 10.13 1.13 -9.42
N TRP A 330 10.85 2.19 -9.05
CA TRP A 330 10.63 3.52 -9.65
C TRP A 330 10.95 3.57 -11.14
N SER A 331 11.96 2.82 -11.62
CA SER A 331 12.24 2.74 -13.06
C SER A 331 11.10 2.09 -13.84
N MET A 332 10.42 1.08 -13.26
CA MET A 332 9.23 0.47 -13.86
C MET A 332 8.01 1.40 -13.74
N ALA A 333 7.84 2.08 -12.61
CA ALA A 333 6.73 3.00 -12.35
C ALA A 333 6.71 4.22 -13.29
N ALA A 334 7.79 4.49 -14.01
CA ALA A 334 7.82 5.48 -15.09
C ALA A 334 7.01 5.05 -16.34
N ASN A 335 6.65 3.76 -16.46
CA ASN A 335 5.77 3.23 -17.50
C ASN A 335 4.87 2.10 -16.96
N PRO A 336 3.88 2.41 -16.13
CA PRO A 336 3.14 1.39 -15.41
C PRO A 336 2.42 0.40 -16.33
N SER A 337 1.88 0.86 -17.46
CA SER A 337 1.21 -0.01 -18.45
C SER A 337 2.10 -1.11 -19.04
N GLY A 338 3.43 -0.97 -18.96
CA GLY A 338 4.37 -2.00 -19.39
C GLY A 338 4.71 -3.05 -18.33
N TYR A 339 4.40 -2.81 -17.04
CA TYR A 339 4.89 -3.62 -15.92
C TYR A 339 3.80 -4.09 -14.95
N TRP A 340 2.65 -3.43 -14.91
CA TRP A 340 1.51 -3.85 -14.08
C TRP A 340 0.31 -4.22 -14.96
N PRO A 341 -0.44 -5.29 -14.65
CA PRO A 341 -1.58 -5.75 -15.45
C PRO A 341 -2.63 -4.67 -15.73
N ASP A 342 -2.84 -3.80 -14.75
CA ASP A 342 -3.79 -2.70 -14.70
C ASP A 342 -3.09 -1.33 -14.85
N GLY A 343 -1.79 -1.30 -15.17
CA GLY A 343 -1.01 -0.06 -15.26
C GLY A 343 -1.51 0.93 -16.31
N GLY A 344 -2.28 0.46 -17.30
CA GLY A 344 -2.97 1.33 -18.27
C GLY A 344 -4.09 2.19 -17.65
N LEU A 345 -4.58 1.84 -16.46
CA LEU A 345 -5.58 2.63 -15.74
C LEU A 345 -4.96 3.85 -15.05
N TYR A 346 -3.71 3.75 -14.60
CA TYR A 346 -3.03 4.82 -13.85
C TYR A 346 -2.66 6.03 -14.73
N GLU A 347 -2.63 5.86 -16.04
CA GLU A 347 -2.20 6.88 -17.00
C GLU A 347 -3.30 7.91 -17.33
N THR A 348 -4.52 7.74 -16.79
CA THR A 348 -5.71 8.49 -17.23
C THR A 348 -5.88 9.84 -16.55
N ASP A 349 -5.69 9.92 -15.23
CA ASP A 349 -5.90 11.16 -14.47
C ASP A 349 -4.59 11.79 -13.95
N TYR A 350 -3.58 10.97 -13.63
CA TYR A 350 -2.26 11.45 -13.20
C TYR A 350 -1.14 10.50 -13.64
N ALA A 351 -0.77 10.58 -14.92
CA ALA A 351 0.36 9.85 -15.45
C ALA A 351 1.64 10.09 -14.62
N PRO A 352 2.54 9.08 -14.51
CA PRO A 352 3.79 9.21 -13.79
C PRO A 352 4.56 10.44 -14.20
N LYS A 353 5.03 11.19 -13.20
CA LYS A 353 5.71 12.45 -13.47
C LYS A 353 7.16 12.23 -13.91
N VAL A 354 7.35 12.13 -15.22
CA VAL A 354 8.69 12.11 -15.84
C VAL A 354 9.35 13.49 -15.71
N ALA A 355 10.57 13.50 -15.17
CA ALA A 355 11.39 14.68 -14.98
C ALA A 355 11.98 15.19 -16.30
N ASP A 356 12.48 14.29 -17.16
CA ASP A 356 13.03 14.65 -18.48
C ASP A 356 13.11 13.44 -19.45
N SER A 357 13.27 13.74 -20.74
CA SER A 357 13.45 12.77 -21.83
C SER A 357 14.82 12.92 -22.50
N VAL A 358 15.64 11.86 -22.44
CA VAL A 358 17.00 11.83 -22.97
C VAL A 358 17.02 11.23 -24.38
N VAL A 359 17.16 12.10 -25.39
CA VAL A 359 17.19 11.71 -26.81
C VAL A 359 18.54 11.98 -27.49
N ARG A 360 19.49 12.62 -26.79
CA ARG A 360 20.83 12.97 -27.30
C ARG A 360 21.86 12.97 -26.19
N LEU A 361 23.11 12.68 -26.55
CA LEU A 361 24.26 12.69 -25.64
C LEU A 361 25.35 13.67 -26.11
N PRO A 362 26.19 14.21 -25.18
CA PRO A 362 26.08 14.05 -23.73
C PRO A 362 24.85 14.77 -23.17
N TYR A 363 24.29 14.24 -22.10
CA TYR A 363 23.16 14.81 -21.39
C TYR A 363 23.55 15.06 -19.94
N SER A 364 23.14 16.20 -19.37
CA SER A 364 23.36 16.50 -17.96
C SER A 364 22.21 17.30 -17.38
N THR A 365 21.77 16.93 -16.19
CA THR A 365 20.67 17.58 -15.48
C THR A 365 20.88 17.54 -13.96
N SER A 366 20.09 18.32 -13.24
CA SER A 366 19.96 18.30 -11.79
C SER A 366 18.52 17.97 -11.40
N ALA A 367 18.26 17.77 -10.12
CA ALA A 367 16.89 17.59 -9.65
C ALA A 367 16.01 18.78 -10.08
N PRO A 368 14.75 18.54 -10.52
CA PRO A 368 13.83 19.63 -10.83
C PRO A 368 13.62 20.53 -9.61
N GLY A 369 13.44 21.83 -9.84
CA GLY A 369 13.30 22.82 -8.76
C GLY A 369 12.20 22.44 -7.77
N GLY A 370 12.55 22.32 -6.49
CA GLY A 370 11.63 21.94 -5.41
C GLY A 370 11.19 20.46 -5.42
N ARG A 371 11.79 19.61 -6.25
CA ARG A 371 11.48 18.18 -6.38
C ARG A 371 12.71 17.29 -6.32
N ALA A 372 13.70 17.68 -5.52
CA ALA A 372 14.75 16.76 -5.10
C ALA A 372 14.10 15.53 -4.43
N PRO A 373 14.52 14.30 -4.76
CA PRO A 373 13.93 13.10 -4.19
C PRO A 373 14.16 13.03 -2.67
N GLY A 374 13.07 12.88 -1.92
CA GLY A 374 13.10 12.44 -0.53
C GLY A 374 13.60 11.00 -0.40
N ARG A 375 13.77 10.50 0.82
CA ARG A 375 14.25 9.14 1.06
C ARG A 375 13.32 8.11 0.41
N PHE A 376 13.87 7.26 -0.45
CA PHE A 376 13.13 6.33 -1.33
C PHE A 376 12.16 6.98 -2.33
N GLY A 377 12.20 8.30 -2.47
CA GLY A 377 11.58 9.02 -3.58
C GLY A 377 12.49 9.06 -4.81
N ALA A 378 11.92 9.43 -5.94
CA ALA A 378 12.55 9.37 -7.26
C ALA A 378 12.34 10.60 -8.13
N ASN A 379 13.24 10.77 -9.09
CA ASN A 379 12.98 11.52 -10.31
C ASN A 379 13.05 10.55 -11.50
N LEU A 380 11.99 10.55 -12.31
CA LEU A 380 11.79 9.57 -13.38
C LEU A 380 12.29 10.12 -14.72
N PHE A 381 12.78 9.26 -15.60
CA PHE A 381 13.35 9.63 -16.90
C PHE A 381 12.89 8.67 -17.98
N THR A 382 12.74 9.16 -19.20
CA THR A 382 12.66 8.32 -20.41
C THR A 382 13.92 8.49 -21.23
N LEU A 383 14.45 7.42 -21.79
CA LEU A 383 15.66 7.43 -22.59
C LEU A 383 15.39 6.74 -23.94
N ASP A 384 15.79 7.39 -25.03
CA ASP A 384 15.79 6.76 -26.36
C ASP A 384 16.84 5.64 -26.38
N THR A 385 16.46 4.42 -26.74
CA THR A 385 17.41 3.30 -26.70
C THR A 385 18.53 3.43 -27.73
N SER A 386 18.38 4.29 -28.76
CA SER A 386 19.44 4.60 -29.73
C SER A 386 20.64 5.34 -29.13
N VAL A 387 20.48 5.97 -27.97
CA VAL A 387 21.59 6.63 -27.27
C VAL A 387 22.34 5.69 -26.31
N LEU A 388 21.90 4.44 -26.16
CA LEU A 388 22.52 3.44 -25.30
C LEU A 388 23.35 2.43 -26.11
N PRO A 389 24.39 1.80 -25.53
CA PRO A 389 24.85 1.95 -24.15
C PRO A 389 25.62 3.27 -23.91
N ALA A 390 25.44 3.85 -22.72
CA ALA A 390 26.13 5.08 -22.34
C ALA A 390 26.67 5.00 -20.90
N PRO A 391 27.85 5.60 -20.62
CA PRO A 391 28.30 5.77 -19.24
C PRO A 391 27.33 6.73 -18.51
N VAL A 392 27.02 6.40 -17.27
CA VAL A 392 26.25 7.26 -16.37
C VAL A 392 27.10 7.64 -15.18
N THR A 393 27.03 8.91 -14.78
CA THR A 393 27.62 9.42 -13.56
C THR A 393 26.56 10.14 -12.76
N LEU A 394 26.44 9.80 -11.48
CA LEU A 394 25.50 10.41 -10.55
C LEU A 394 26.28 11.02 -9.39
N ASN A 395 26.20 12.35 -9.25
CA ASN A 395 26.90 13.09 -8.22
C ASN A 395 25.88 13.71 -7.24
N PRO A 396 25.67 13.12 -6.05
CA PRO A 396 24.91 13.76 -4.99
C PRO A 396 25.54 15.10 -4.58
N LYS A 397 24.73 16.12 -4.25
CA LYS A 397 25.22 17.41 -3.73
C LYS A 397 25.54 17.40 -2.23
N SER A 398 25.52 16.23 -1.59
CA SER A 398 25.94 16.01 -0.21
C SER A 398 26.98 14.89 -0.17
N ALA A 399 28.04 15.06 0.62
CA ALA A 399 29.08 14.05 0.80
C ALA A 399 28.59 12.80 1.55
N GLU A 400 27.50 12.92 2.31
CA GLU A 400 26.84 11.81 3.02
C GLU A 400 25.63 11.27 2.26
N GLY A 401 25.31 11.87 1.11
CA GLY A 401 24.16 11.48 0.30
C GLY A 401 24.43 10.20 -0.47
N ASP A 402 23.48 9.27 -0.43
CA ASP A 402 23.48 8.09 -1.29
C ASP A 402 22.34 8.14 -2.30
N MET A 403 22.68 7.92 -3.57
CA MET A 403 21.72 7.84 -4.65
C MET A 403 22.04 6.69 -5.59
N ARG A 404 20.98 6.15 -6.18
CA ARG A 404 21.05 5.12 -7.20
C ARG A 404 20.33 5.56 -8.46
N PHE A 405 20.80 5.04 -9.58
CA PHE A 405 20.11 5.16 -10.86
C PHE A 405 19.74 3.78 -11.36
N ALA A 406 18.47 3.51 -11.63
CA ALA A 406 18.07 2.29 -12.33
C ALA A 406 17.64 2.60 -13.77
N LEU A 407 17.78 1.61 -14.64
CA LEU A 407 17.30 1.63 -16.01
C LEU A 407 16.61 0.31 -16.35
N VAL A 408 15.40 0.39 -16.90
CA VAL A 408 14.63 -0.74 -17.39
C VAL A 408 14.23 -0.50 -18.86
N ALA A 409 14.29 -1.50 -19.72
CA ALA A 409 13.85 -1.40 -21.12
C ALA A 409 12.35 -1.68 -21.17
N GLY A 410 11.59 -0.95 -22.00
CA GLY A 410 10.12 -0.98 -21.96
C GLY A 410 9.44 -2.34 -22.12
N ASP A 411 10.15 -3.34 -22.64
CA ASP A 411 9.67 -4.71 -22.83
C ASP A 411 10.42 -5.74 -21.95
N SER A 412 11.14 -5.29 -20.91
CA SER A 412 12.01 -6.12 -20.09
C SER A 412 11.68 -6.01 -18.60
N ALA A 413 11.40 -7.13 -17.93
CA ALA A 413 11.28 -7.15 -16.47
C ALA A 413 12.64 -6.97 -15.75
N ASN A 414 13.76 -6.92 -16.48
CA ASN A 414 15.09 -6.80 -15.90
C ASN A 414 15.50 -5.33 -15.80
N ALA A 415 15.48 -4.75 -14.61
CA ALA A 415 16.07 -3.44 -14.37
C ALA A 415 17.56 -3.58 -13.99
N ARG A 416 18.41 -2.71 -14.55
CA ARG A 416 19.82 -2.58 -14.16
C ARG A 416 19.97 -1.41 -13.22
N VAL A 417 20.59 -1.65 -12.06
CA VAL A 417 20.91 -0.60 -11.10
C VAL A 417 22.37 -0.21 -11.24
N ALA A 418 22.61 1.09 -11.25
CA ALA A 418 23.90 1.72 -11.15
C ALA A 418 23.98 2.55 -9.86
N ASN A 419 25.10 2.39 -9.17
CA ASN A 419 25.52 3.23 -8.06
C ASN A 419 26.36 4.43 -8.57
N GLN A 420 26.89 5.24 -7.65
CA GLN A 420 27.51 6.54 -7.95
C GLN A 420 28.71 6.48 -8.92
N ASP A 421 29.32 5.31 -9.09
CA ASP A 421 30.45 5.07 -9.97
C ASP A 421 30.04 4.81 -11.43
N GLU A 422 30.95 5.10 -12.37
CA GLU A 422 30.72 4.99 -13.82
C GLU A 422 30.27 3.58 -14.22
N ILE A 423 28.99 3.44 -14.57
CA ILE A 423 28.45 2.18 -15.08
C ILE A 423 28.01 2.38 -16.52
N LEU A 424 28.47 1.48 -17.38
CA LEU A 424 27.97 1.37 -18.74
C LEU A 424 26.56 0.78 -18.69
N LEU A 425 25.56 1.65 -18.77
CA LEU A 425 24.19 1.21 -18.89
C LEU A 425 23.94 0.77 -20.33
N ALA A 426 23.91 -0.53 -20.54
CA ALA A 426 23.30 -1.10 -21.73
C ALA A 426 21.79 -1.26 -21.48
N PRO A 427 20.95 -1.15 -22.52
CA PRO A 427 19.55 -1.50 -22.36
C PRO A 427 19.51 -2.94 -21.82
N PRO A 428 18.75 -3.20 -20.74
CA PRO A 428 18.47 -4.59 -20.37
C PRO A 428 17.79 -5.26 -21.56
N GLY A 429 18.09 -6.54 -21.81
CA GLY A 429 17.64 -7.23 -23.02
C GLY A 429 16.14 -7.04 -23.25
N GLY A 430 15.79 -6.61 -24.47
CA GLY A 430 14.47 -6.08 -24.84
C GLY A 430 14.64 -5.09 -25.99
N GLY A 431 13.76 -5.15 -26.99
CA GLY A 431 13.83 -4.43 -28.26
C GLY A 431 13.01 -3.13 -28.31
N GLY A 432 12.58 -2.58 -27.17
CA GLY A 432 11.84 -1.32 -27.12
C GLY A 432 12.64 -0.10 -27.61
N GLU A 433 11.95 0.87 -28.21
CA GLU A 433 12.54 2.17 -28.60
C GLU A 433 12.82 3.08 -27.39
N THR A 434 12.19 2.80 -26.24
CA THR A 434 12.30 3.58 -25.02
C THR A 434 12.74 2.71 -23.83
N ALA A 435 13.69 3.24 -23.07
CA ALA A 435 14.05 2.76 -21.74
C ALA A 435 13.59 3.78 -20.68
N TYR A 436 13.38 3.32 -19.46
CA TYR A 436 12.85 4.09 -18.35
C TYR A 436 13.85 4.09 -17.20
N GLY A 437 14.17 5.27 -16.71
CA GLY A 437 15.18 5.47 -15.68
C GLY A 437 14.61 6.13 -14.43
N ALA A 438 15.25 5.88 -13.29
CA ALA A 438 14.91 6.56 -12.04
C ALA A 438 16.17 6.91 -11.27
N VAL A 439 16.31 8.18 -10.87
CA VAL A 439 17.27 8.61 -9.84
C VAL A 439 16.56 8.57 -8.49
N VAL A 440 17.05 7.75 -7.56
CA VAL A 440 16.43 7.54 -6.24
C VAL A 440 17.40 7.93 -5.14
N ASN A 441 16.90 8.66 -4.14
CA ASN A 441 17.64 8.95 -2.92
C ASN A 441 17.50 7.78 -1.94
N VAL A 442 18.60 7.09 -1.67
CA VAL A 442 18.65 5.89 -0.81
C VAL A 442 19.44 6.16 0.47
N SER A 443 19.64 7.44 0.82
CA SER A 443 20.38 7.84 2.02
C SER A 443 19.72 7.29 3.28
N ALA A 444 20.52 6.76 4.21
CA ALA A 444 20.03 6.22 5.48
C ALA A 444 19.35 7.28 6.36
N ASN A 445 19.86 8.51 6.34
CA ASN A 445 19.31 9.64 7.09
C ASN A 445 19.27 10.87 6.17
N GLY A 446 18.10 11.51 6.02
CA GLY A 446 18.07 12.81 5.34
C GLY A 446 16.75 13.16 4.66
N GLY A 447 16.55 14.47 4.51
CA GLY A 447 15.49 15.04 3.68
C GLY A 447 15.81 14.94 2.18
N PRO A 448 15.09 15.72 1.35
CA PRO A 448 15.31 15.77 -0.08
C PRO A 448 16.79 15.99 -0.46
N LEU A 449 17.32 15.18 -1.37
CA LEU A 449 18.72 15.22 -1.78
C LEU A 449 18.84 15.61 -3.26
N ASP A 450 19.57 16.70 -3.52
CA ASP A 450 19.82 17.21 -4.87
C ASP A 450 21.05 16.52 -5.49
N TYR A 451 21.13 16.49 -6.83
CA TYR A 451 22.16 15.78 -7.58
C TYR A 451 22.55 16.48 -8.89
N LYS A 452 23.60 15.95 -9.51
CA LYS A 452 23.90 16.13 -10.92
C LYS A 452 24.02 14.75 -11.60
N LEU A 453 23.13 14.50 -12.55
CA LEU A 453 23.15 13.32 -13.41
C LEU A 453 23.85 13.70 -14.73
N THR A 454 24.75 12.85 -15.19
CA THR A 454 25.39 12.97 -16.50
C THR A 454 25.33 11.63 -17.22
N ILE A 455 24.99 11.64 -18.51
CA ILE A 455 24.90 10.47 -19.37
C ILE A 455 25.73 10.73 -20.64
N GLY A 456 26.55 9.77 -21.06
CA GLY A 456 27.29 9.81 -22.32
C GLY A 456 28.62 10.57 -22.27
N GLU A 457 28.98 11.19 -21.14
CA GLU A 457 30.25 11.88 -20.95
C GLU A 457 31.24 10.94 -20.23
N LYS A 458 32.41 10.67 -20.83
CA LYS A 458 33.48 9.93 -20.15
C LYS A 458 34.17 10.84 -19.12
N PRO A 459 34.42 10.40 -17.88
CA PRO A 459 35.20 11.19 -16.93
C PRO A 459 36.62 11.40 -17.46
N GLY A 460 37.03 12.67 -17.62
CA GLY A 460 38.44 13.02 -17.77
C GLY A 460 39.09 12.80 -19.14
N SER A 461 38.72 13.63 -20.11
CA SER A 461 39.74 14.44 -20.79
C SER A 461 39.72 15.86 -20.21
N ALA A 462 39.90 15.94 -18.89
CA ALA A 462 40.21 17.23 -18.27
C ALA A 462 41.56 17.68 -18.86
N GLY A 463 41.55 18.80 -19.58
CA GLY A 463 42.71 19.39 -20.22
C GLY A 463 43.79 19.77 -19.20
N GLY A 464 44.60 18.79 -18.82
CA GLY A 464 45.89 19.01 -18.17
C GLY A 464 46.94 19.26 -19.22
N SER A 465 47.20 20.53 -19.52
CA SER A 465 48.43 20.93 -20.21
C SER A 465 49.64 20.49 -19.36
N GLY A 466 50.44 19.55 -19.83
CA GLY A 466 51.79 19.35 -19.31
C GLY A 466 52.35 17.93 -19.35
N GLY A 467 53.41 17.75 -20.14
CA GLY A 467 54.48 16.78 -19.84
C GLY A 467 54.39 15.45 -20.58
N GLY A 468 55.24 15.30 -21.60
CA GLY A 468 55.39 14.05 -22.32
C GLY A 468 55.97 12.92 -21.47
N GLY A 469 55.63 11.69 -21.88
CA GLY A 469 56.20 10.45 -21.37
C GLY A 469 55.41 9.27 -21.91
N GLY A 470 55.87 8.71 -23.02
CA GLY A 470 55.24 7.54 -23.64
C GLY A 470 55.33 6.29 -22.76
N GLY A 471 54.25 5.53 -22.73
CA GLY A 471 54.19 4.19 -22.13
C GLY A 471 52.90 3.49 -22.57
N CYS A 472 53.05 2.39 -23.33
CA CYS A 472 51.99 1.63 -23.95
C CYS A 472 50.95 1.06 -22.96
N PHE A 473 49.67 1.27 -23.27
CA PHE A 473 48.48 0.79 -22.55
C PHE A 473 48.08 -0.68 -22.88
N LEU A 474 48.94 -1.45 -23.56
CA LEU A 474 48.62 -2.80 -24.05
C LEU A 474 49.15 -3.97 -23.21
N GLU A 475 49.80 -3.74 -22.06
CA GLU A 475 50.34 -4.83 -21.22
C GLU A 475 49.48 -5.23 -19.99
N ALA A 476 48.35 -4.58 -19.71
CA ALA A 476 47.53 -4.90 -18.53
C ALA A 476 46.45 -5.98 -18.76
N LEU A 477 46.30 -6.52 -19.98
CA LEU A 477 45.28 -7.53 -20.32
C LEU A 477 45.81 -8.98 -20.40
N ARG A 478 46.97 -9.26 -19.80
CA ARG A 478 47.49 -10.63 -19.67
C ARG A 478 48.07 -10.88 -18.27
N ARG A 479 47.22 -10.91 -17.25
CA ARG A 479 47.34 -11.76 -16.06
C ARG A 479 45.96 -12.10 -15.51
#